data_AF-A0A812WDD6-F1
#
_entry.id   AF-A0A812WDD6-F1
#
_cell.length_a   1.000
_cell.length_b   1.000
_cell.length_c   1.000
_cell.angle_alpha   90.00
_cell.angle_beta   90.00
_cell.angle_gamma   90.00
#
_symmetry.space_group_name_H-M   'P 1'
#
loop_
_entity.id
_entity.type
_entity.pdbx_description
1 polymer ?
#
loop_
_entity_poly.entity_id
_entity_poly.type
_entity_poly.pdbx_seq_one_letter_code
_entity_poly.pdbx_strand_id
1 'polypeptide(L)'
;MSACEKGSRWQLALSIFELLPRRSLEMDVTSVNTTLSSCMKGWQWKMSLEILSYMPKAKLLPDKISYSLSIGACGKEAKWQHSLQLLESMPEKEVIPDAICYSVAIGSCARGAEWQRALKLFHGLPSASFCPSIITYNEVLTCLHTAEEVKEMGYVLFKQAMRQGFYSRLLHKGARNLDVHEMSPGAAVLAVRWWLSEVLPTVLGKDLSLCRVITGWGKSRKAWRDSDVKAAVAHFLSARGFVTTSQELQ
;
A
#
# COMPACT_ATOMS: atom_id res chain seq x y z
N MET A 1 -1.87 7.63 26.25
CA MET A 1 -1.35 7.55 24.87
C MET A 1 -1.47 6.15 24.19
N SER A 2 -2.45 5.28 24.52
CA SER A 2 -2.58 3.95 23.84
C SER A 2 -4.03 3.51 23.50
N ALA A 3 -5.06 4.23 23.91
CA ALA A 3 -6.44 3.81 23.63
C ALA A 3 -6.95 4.21 22.22
N CYS A 4 -6.35 5.21 21.56
CA CYS A 4 -6.82 5.71 20.26
C CYS A 4 -6.45 4.80 19.08
N GLU A 5 -5.50 3.88 19.25
CA GLU A 5 -4.89 3.19 18.12
C GLU A 5 -5.73 2.02 17.57
N LYS A 6 -6.65 1.47 18.38
CA LYS A 6 -7.35 0.21 18.09
C LYS A 6 -8.79 0.32 17.57
N GLY A 7 -9.43 1.49 17.59
CA GLY A 7 -10.80 1.68 17.10
C GLY A 7 -10.88 2.81 16.10
N SER A 8 -11.66 2.64 15.02
CA SER A 8 -11.97 3.62 13.97
C SER A 8 -12.70 4.88 14.48
N ARG A 9 -12.17 5.55 15.50
CA ARG A 9 -12.75 6.71 16.18
C ARG A 9 -12.35 8.01 15.49
N TRP A 10 -12.59 8.10 14.19
CA TRP A 10 -12.44 9.38 13.48
C TRP A 10 -13.41 10.44 14.02
N GLN A 11 -14.49 10.04 14.71
CA GLN A 11 -15.35 10.95 15.46
C GLN A 11 -14.61 11.61 16.63
N LEU A 12 -13.67 10.90 17.27
CA LEU A 12 -12.80 11.52 18.27
C LEU A 12 -11.88 12.55 17.59
N ALA A 13 -11.38 12.24 16.39
CA ALA A 13 -10.61 13.20 15.61
C ALA A 13 -11.41 14.46 15.25
N LEU A 14 -12.70 14.31 14.91
CA LEU A 14 -13.62 15.43 14.71
C LEU A 14 -13.81 16.24 16.00
N SER A 15 -14.06 15.57 17.14
CA SER A 15 -14.19 16.27 18.43
C SER A 15 -12.93 17.01 18.85
N ILE A 16 -11.74 16.46 18.59
CA ILE A 16 -10.46 17.13 18.84
C ILE A 16 -10.31 18.31 17.87
N PHE A 17 -10.65 18.13 16.60
CA PHE A 17 -10.62 19.19 15.59
C PHE A 17 -11.53 20.39 15.94
N GLU A 18 -12.74 20.12 16.42
CA GLU A 18 -13.69 21.15 16.88
C GLU A 18 -13.22 21.85 18.17
N LEU A 19 -12.36 21.22 18.95
CA LEU A 19 -11.76 21.79 20.15
C LEU A 19 -10.51 22.63 19.87
N LEU A 20 -9.87 22.50 18.70
CA LEU A 20 -8.68 23.29 18.32
C LEU A 20 -8.88 24.80 18.43
N PRO A 21 -10.04 25.35 18.04
CA PRO A 21 -10.26 26.78 18.13
C PRO A 21 -10.66 27.24 19.54
N ARG A 22 -11.09 26.33 20.43
CA ARG A 22 -11.90 26.67 21.61
C ARG A 22 -11.21 26.49 22.97
N ARG A 23 -10.05 25.83 23.04
CA ARG A 23 -9.36 25.62 24.33
C ARG A 23 -7.87 25.92 24.24
N SER A 24 -7.37 26.60 25.27
CA SER A 24 -5.96 26.72 25.66
C SER A 24 -5.36 25.39 26.12
N LEU A 25 -5.73 24.29 25.47
CA LEU A 25 -5.03 23.02 25.60
C LEU A 25 -3.78 23.16 24.73
N GLU A 26 -2.61 22.99 25.32
CA GLU A 26 -1.33 22.91 24.62
C GLU A 26 -1.33 21.64 23.76
N MET A 27 -2.02 21.68 22.63
CA MET A 27 -1.84 20.64 21.65
C MET A 27 -0.49 20.78 21.00
N ASP A 28 0.17 19.65 20.83
CA ASP A 28 1.40 19.52 20.08
C ASP A 28 1.17 18.81 18.74
N VAL A 29 2.22 18.76 17.92
CA VAL A 29 2.24 18.06 16.63
C VAL A 29 1.86 16.59 16.80
N THR A 30 2.26 15.94 17.91
CA THR A 30 1.93 14.54 18.21
C THR A 30 0.42 14.30 18.34
N SER A 31 -0.28 15.21 19.03
CA SER A 31 -1.74 15.16 19.23
C SER A 31 -2.47 15.31 17.90
N VAL A 32 -2.00 16.22 17.04
CA VAL A 32 -2.55 16.39 15.68
C VAL A 32 -2.25 15.18 14.80
N ASN A 33 -1.04 14.62 14.83
CA ASN A 33 -0.69 13.42 14.07
C ASN A 33 -1.54 12.21 14.49
N THR A 34 -1.92 12.09 15.75
CA THR A 34 -2.87 11.06 16.22
C THR A 34 -4.26 11.25 15.61
N THR A 35 -4.69 12.51 15.47
CA THR A 35 -5.95 12.91 14.85
C THR A 35 -5.93 12.59 13.35
N LEU A 36 -4.86 12.98 12.64
CA LEU A 36 -4.64 12.65 11.22
C LEU A 36 -4.59 11.13 10.97
N SER A 37 -3.95 10.37 11.87
CA SER A 37 -3.92 8.90 11.80
C SER A 37 -5.32 8.30 11.93
N SER A 38 -6.15 8.86 12.82
CA SER A 38 -7.56 8.49 12.95
C SER A 38 -8.36 8.85 11.70
N CYS A 39 -8.11 10.00 11.08
CA CYS A 39 -8.73 10.41 9.80
C CYS A 39 -8.39 9.41 8.68
N MET A 40 -7.11 9.08 8.52
CA MET A 40 -6.65 8.09 7.55
C MET A 40 -7.28 6.71 7.82
N LYS A 41 -7.38 6.26 9.07
CA LYS A 41 -8.05 5.00 9.41
C LYS A 41 -9.57 5.05 9.15
N GLY A 42 -10.18 6.22 9.33
CA GLY A 42 -11.60 6.49 9.14
C GLY A 42 -12.01 6.94 7.74
N TRP A 43 -11.08 6.94 6.77
CA TRP A 43 -11.34 7.34 5.38
C TRP A 43 -11.76 8.82 5.23
N GLN A 44 -11.45 9.67 6.21
CA GLN A 44 -11.84 11.07 6.23
C GLN A 44 -10.77 11.97 5.59
N TRP A 45 -10.54 11.86 4.28
CA TRP A 45 -9.49 12.64 3.60
C TRP A 45 -9.74 14.16 3.66
N LYS A 46 -10.99 14.61 3.51
CA LYS A 46 -11.33 16.05 3.59
C LYS A 46 -10.94 16.64 4.94
N MET A 47 -11.36 15.97 6.02
CA MET A 47 -11.01 16.38 7.38
C MET A 47 -9.49 16.32 7.60
N SER A 48 -8.80 15.32 7.04
CA SER A 48 -7.33 15.25 7.10
C SER A 48 -6.67 16.47 6.47
N LEU A 49 -7.15 16.93 5.31
CA LEU A 49 -6.65 18.13 4.63
C LEU A 49 -6.97 19.41 5.42
N GLU A 50 -8.19 19.50 5.96
CA GLU A 50 -8.60 20.63 6.80
C GLU A 50 -7.71 20.76 8.04
N ILE A 51 -7.47 19.66 8.77
CA ILE A 51 -6.56 19.60 9.92
C ILE A 51 -5.15 20.04 9.52
N LEU A 52 -4.59 19.46 8.46
CA LEU A 52 -3.24 19.79 7.99
C LEU A 52 -3.11 21.28 7.64
N SER A 53 -4.13 21.85 6.97
CA SER A 53 -4.17 23.27 6.61
C SER A 53 -4.35 24.21 7.81
N TYR A 54 -4.95 23.71 8.90
CA TYR A 54 -5.21 24.48 10.12
C TYR A 54 -3.99 24.52 11.06
N MET A 55 -3.09 23.53 11.01
CA MET A 55 -1.90 23.47 11.89
C MET A 55 -1.13 24.79 11.97
N PRO A 56 -0.79 25.49 10.86
CA PRO A 56 -0.08 26.77 10.94
C PRO A 56 -0.89 27.87 11.66
N LYS A 57 -2.23 27.88 11.52
CA LYS A 57 -3.11 28.82 12.23
C LYS A 57 -3.10 28.57 13.74
N ALA A 58 -2.88 27.31 14.15
CA ALA A 58 -2.68 26.91 15.54
C ALA A 58 -1.22 27.05 16.01
N LYS A 59 -0.33 27.71 15.23
CA LYS A 59 1.11 27.82 15.50
C LYS A 59 1.83 26.47 15.60
N LEU A 60 1.32 25.45 14.93
CA LEU A 60 1.93 24.13 14.81
C LEU A 60 2.53 23.98 13.42
N LEU A 61 3.77 23.47 13.35
CA LEU A 61 4.43 23.17 12.08
C LEU A 61 4.14 21.73 11.67
N PRO A 62 3.49 21.49 10.52
CA PRO A 62 3.35 20.15 9.98
C PRO A 62 4.73 19.52 9.72
N ASP A 63 4.87 18.25 10.09
CA ASP A 63 6.07 17.47 9.80
C ASP A 63 5.80 16.41 8.73
N LYS A 64 6.84 15.64 8.38
CA LYS A 64 6.73 14.51 7.44
C LYS A 64 5.67 13.47 7.85
N ILE A 65 5.39 13.33 9.15
CA ILE A 65 4.34 12.43 9.65
C ILE A 65 2.97 13.03 9.33
N SER A 66 2.75 14.33 9.59
CA SER A 66 1.50 15.03 9.24
C SER A 66 1.18 14.92 7.75
N TYR A 67 2.19 15.11 6.89
CA TYR A 67 2.04 14.96 5.44
C TYR A 67 1.78 13.52 5.01
N SER A 68 2.60 12.55 5.45
CA SER A 68 2.41 11.14 5.06
C SER A 68 1.04 10.58 5.48
N LEU A 69 0.52 10.97 6.65
CA LEU A 69 -0.83 10.61 7.09
C LEU A 69 -1.92 11.21 6.19
N SER A 70 -1.76 12.47 5.78
CA SER A 70 -2.72 13.16 4.93
C SER A 70 -2.70 12.66 3.48
N ILE A 71 -1.51 12.40 2.95
CA ILE A 71 -1.29 11.72 1.65
C ILE A 71 -1.95 10.33 1.70
N GLY A 72 -1.70 9.55 2.75
CA GLY A 72 -2.30 8.24 2.96
C GLY A 72 -3.83 8.27 3.08
N ALA A 73 -4.38 9.29 3.74
CA ALA A 73 -5.84 9.49 3.84
C ALA A 73 -6.46 9.76 2.46
N CYS A 74 -5.85 10.65 1.66
CA CYS A 74 -6.26 10.91 0.28
C CYS A 74 -6.21 9.63 -0.56
N GLY A 75 -5.11 8.89 -0.46
CA GLY A 75 -4.93 7.66 -1.23
C GLY A 75 -5.97 6.60 -0.91
N LYS A 76 -6.46 6.50 0.32
CA LYS A 76 -7.50 5.50 0.66
C LYS A 76 -8.80 5.72 -0.11
N GLU A 77 -9.16 6.97 -0.39
CA GLU A 77 -10.32 7.29 -1.24
C GLU A 77 -9.95 7.52 -2.71
N ALA A 78 -8.81 6.99 -3.16
CA ALA A 78 -8.30 7.14 -4.53
C ALA A 78 -8.19 8.61 -4.99
N LYS A 79 -7.99 9.55 -4.06
CA LYS A 79 -7.78 10.99 -4.34
C LYS A 79 -6.31 11.26 -4.66
N TRP A 80 -5.82 10.60 -5.72
CA TRP A 80 -4.41 10.64 -6.10
C TRP A 80 -3.93 12.06 -6.44
N GLN A 81 -4.80 12.92 -7.00
CA GLN A 81 -4.45 14.32 -7.32
C GLN A 81 -4.01 15.08 -6.07
N HIS A 82 -4.82 15.00 -5.00
CA HIS A 82 -4.56 15.66 -3.73
C HIS A 82 -3.32 15.07 -3.05
N SER A 83 -3.16 13.76 -3.15
CA SER A 83 -1.99 13.05 -2.64
C SER A 83 -0.68 13.52 -3.29
N LEU A 84 -0.67 13.69 -4.61
CA LEU A 84 0.51 14.18 -5.33
C LEU A 84 0.76 15.66 -5.05
N GLN A 85 -0.29 16.48 -5.05
CA GLN A 85 -0.20 17.90 -4.72
C GLN A 85 0.40 18.11 -3.32
N LEU A 86 -0.01 17.31 -2.34
CA LEU A 86 0.56 17.35 -1.00
C LEU A 86 2.05 17.03 -1.01
N LEU A 87 2.46 15.93 -1.67
CA LEU A 87 3.86 15.53 -1.78
C LEU A 87 4.72 16.62 -2.44
N GLU A 88 4.23 17.19 -3.54
CA GLU A 88 4.90 18.26 -4.30
C GLU A 88 4.98 19.57 -3.51
N SER A 89 4.02 19.84 -2.62
CA SER A 89 4.01 21.06 -1.80
C SER A 89 4.96 21.02 -0.60
N MET A 90 5.45 19.85 -0.19
CA MET A 90 6.26 19.73 1.04
C MET A 90 7.53 20.60 1.02
N PRO A 91 8.32 20.66 -0.09
CA PRO A 91 9.50 21.52 -0.14
C PRO A 91 9.18 23.01 -0.04
N GLU A 92 8.05 23.48 -0.58
CA GLU A 92 7.59 24.86 -0.44
C GLU A 92 7.22 25.22 1.00
N LYS A 93 7.00 24.20 1.84
CA LYS A 93 6.73 24.32 3.28
C LYS A 93 7.94 23.92 4.12
N GLU A 94 9.12 23.86 3.50
CA GLU A 94 10.39 23.51 4.15
C GLU A 94 10.40 22.11 4.80
N VAL A 95 9.51 21.21 4.35
CA VAL A 95 9.46 19.82 4.79
C VAL A 95 10.02 18.92 3.69
N ILE A 96 11.08 18.19 4.00
CA ILE A 96 11.70 17.26 3.05
C ILE A 96 10.90 15.93 3.08
N PRO A 97 10.31 15.49 1.95
CA PRO A 97 9.65 14.19 1.87
C PRO A 97 10.61 13.04 2.19
N ASP A 98 10.15 12.05 2.95
CA ASP A 98 10.90 10.83 3.21
C ASP A 98 10.35 9.62 2.42
N ALA A 99 11.02 8.48 2.55
CA ALA A 99 10.61 7.23 1.88
C ALA A 99 9.15 6.83 2.17
N ILE A 100 8.62 7.19 3.35
CA ILE A 100 7.23 6.89 3.71
C ILE A 100 6.29 7.76 2.87
N CYS A 101 6.58 9.06 2.74
CA CYS A 101 5.79 9.99 1.91
C CYS A 101 5.68 9.52 0.45
N TYR A 102 6.79 9.08 -0.14
CA TYR A 102 6.78 8.51 -1.49
C TYR A 102 6.00 7.20 -1.58
N SER A 103 6.16 6.31 -0.60
CA SER A 103 5.42 5.03 -0.57
C SER A 103 3.91 5.30 -0.55
N VAL A 104 3.41 6.09 0.40
CA VAL A 104 1.97 6.37 0.48
C VAL A 104 1.43 7.09 -0.77
N ALA A 105 2.25 7.88 -1.47
CA ALA A 105 1.88 8.51 -2.73
C ALA A 105 1.84 7.52 -3.91
N ILE A 106 2.77 6.56 -3.99
CA ILE A 106 2.74 5.45 -4.96
C ILE A 106 1.49 4.61 -4.72
N GLY A 107 1.22 4.21 -3.47
CA GLY A 107 0.00 3.48 -3.11
C GLY A 107 -1.29 4.25 -3.41
N SER A 108 -1.27 5.57 -3.31
CA SER A 108 -2.38 6.44 -3.70
C SER A 108 -2.63 6.44 -5.21
N CYS A 109 -1.58 6.56 -6.02
CA CYS A 109 -1.67 6.43 -7.48
C CYS A 109 -2.17 5.04 -7.88
N ALA A 110 -1.70 3.99 -7.19
CA ALA A 110 -2.12 2.62 -7.42
C ALA A 110 -3.63 2.42 -7.27
N ARG A 111 -4.22 2.94 -6.17
CA ARG A 111 -5.67 2.90 -5.94
C ARG A 111 -6.46 3.81 -6.89
N GLY A 112 -5.81 4.85 -7.40
CA GLY A 112 -6.35 5.73 -8.44
C GLY A 112 -6.30 5.18 -9.86
N ALA A 113 -5.77 3.96 -10.07
CA ALA A 113 -5.49 3.39 -11.39
C ALA A 113 -4.53 4.22 -12.27
N GLU A 114 -3.68 5.05 -11.64
CA GLU A 114 -2.73 5.94 -12.33
C GLU A 114 -1.33 5.30 -12.41
N TRP A 115 -1.20 4.26 -13.22
CA TRP A 115 0.02 3.45 -13.27
C TRP A 115 1.24 4.23 -13.76
N GLN A 116 1.07 5.17 -14.70
CA GLN A 116 2.17 6.02 -15.20
C GLN A 116 2.78 6.85 -14.07
N ARG A 117 1.92 7.42 -13.21
CA ARG A 117 2.33 8.26 -12.08
C ARG A 117 2.98 7.44 -10.98
N ALA A 118 2.39 6.29 -10.65
CA ALA A 118 2.96 5.34 -9.69
C ALA A 118 4.37 4.91 -10.10
N LEU A 119 4.54 4.57 -11.38
CA LEU A 119 5.81 4.14 -11.94
C LEU A 119 6.85 5.27 -12.00
N LYS A 120 6.43 6.50 -12.37
CA LYS A 120 7.29 7.69 -12.35
C LYS A 120 7.83 7.97 -10.95
N LEU A 121 6.97 7.92 -9.92
CA LEU A 121 7.39 8.08 -8.53
C LEU A 121 8.34 6.96 -8.09
N PHE A 122 8.03 5.71 -8.45
CA PHE A 122 8.86 4.56 -8.12
C PHE A 122 10.28 4.68 -8.71
N HIS A 123 10.41 5.05 -9.98
CA HIS A 123 11.70 5.28 -10.62
C HIS A 123 12.41 6.55 -10.13
N GLY A 124 11.67 7.51 -9.56
CA GLY A 124 12.24 8.71 -8.95
C GLY A 124 12.84 8.49 -7.56
N LEU A 125 12.55 7.37 -6.90
CA LEU A 125 13.06 7.06 -5.55
C LEU A 125 14.60 7.19 -5.43
N PRO A 126 15.42 6.62 -6.33
CA PRO A 126 16.87 6.74 -6.23
C PRO A 126 17.37 8.17 -6.39
N SER A 127 16.73 8.98 -7.24
CA SER A 127 17.06 10.40 -7.40
C SER A 127 16.73 11.21 -6.15
N ALA A 128 15.78 10.75 -5.33
CA ALA A 128 15.46 11.29 -4.02
C ALA A 128 16.31 10.65 -2.88
N SER A 129 17.37 9.92 -3.21
CA SER A 129 18.23 9.20 -2.25
C SER A 129 17.51 8.12 -1.42
N PHE A 130 16.43 7.55 -1.95
CA PHE A 130 15.67 6.47 -1.32
C PHE A 130 15.79 5.16 -2.11
N CYS A 131 15.98 4.06 -1.40
CA CYS A 131 15.92 2.73 -2.01
C CYS A 131 14.45 2.25 -2.07
N PRO A 132 14.03 1.61 -3.18
CA PRO A 132 12.79 0.87 -3.21
C PRO A 132 12.72 -0.14 -2.05
N SER A 133 11.55 -0.30 -1.46
CA SER A 133 11.28 -1.27 -0.40
C SER A 133 10.24 -2.30 -0.87
N ILE A 134 10.03 -3.36 -0.11
CA ILE A 134 8.97 -4.33 -0.41
C ILE A 134 7.59 -3.66 -0.47
N ILE A 135 7.37 -2.59 0.30
CA ILE A 135 6.11 -1.83 0.31
C ILE A 135 5.93 -1.11 -1.03
N THR A 136 6.94 -0.38 -1.51
CA THR A 136 6.84 0.35 -2.78
C THR A 136 6.72 -0.58 -3.98
N TYR A 137 7.42 -1.73 -3.96
CA TYR A 137 7.24 -2.80 -4.95
C TYR A 137 5.82 -3.36 -4.92
N ASN A 138 5.28 -3.68 -3.75
CA ASN A 138 3.93 -4.21 -3.62
C ASN A 138 2.87 -3.23 -4.17
N GLU A 139 3.02 -1.93 -3.94
CA GLU A 139 2.10 -0.90 -4.43
C GLU A 139 2.17 -0.74 -5.95
N VAL A 140 3.37 -0.58 -6.52
CA VAL A 140 3.53 -0.41 -7.97
C VAL A 140 3.13 -1.67 -8.74
N LEU A 141 3.45 -2.87 -8.25
CA LEU A 141 3.07 -4.13 -8.88
C LEU A 141 1.56 -4.36 -8.85
N THR A 142 0.87 -3.89 -7.81
CA THR A 142 -0.61 -3.90 -7.78
C THR A 142 -1.18 -3.04 -8.90
N CYS A 143 -0.64 -1.83 -9.05
CA CYS A 143 -1.09 -0.91 -10.09
C CYS A 143 -0.84 -1.47 -11.50
N LEU A 144 0.37 -1.97 -11.77
CA LEU A 144 0.73 -2.53 -13.08
C LEU A 144 -0.05 -3.81 -13.40
N HIS A 145 -0.38 -4.62 -12.39
CA HIS A 145 -1.21 -5.81 -12.59
C HIS A 145 -2.64 -5.46 -13.05
N THR A 146 -3.22 -4.38 -12.49
CA THR A 146 -4.57 -3.94 -12.82
C THR A 146 -4.69 -3.25 -14.18
N ALA A 147 -3.58 -2.79 -14.76
CA ALA A 147 -3.55 -2.11 -16.06
C ALA A 147 -3.15 -3.11 -17.18
N GLU A 148 -4.11 -3.42 -18.07
CA GLU A 148 -3.96 -4.44 -19.13
C GLU A 148 -2.72 -4.21 -20.01
N GLU A 149 -2.53 -2.96 -20.41
CA GLU A 149 -1.47 -2.49 -21.30
C GLU A 149 -0.05 -2.65 -20.74
N VAL A 150 0.11 -2.80 -19.42
CA VAL A 150 1.43 -2.87 -18.75
C VAL A 150 1.65 -4.13 -17.92
N LYS A 151 0.85 -5.18 -18.15
CA LYS A 151 1.00 -6.46 -17.45
C LYS A 151 2.40 -7.07 -17.59
N GLU A 152 3.00 -7.00 -18.79
CA GLU A 152 4.37 -7.50 -19.02
C GLU A 152 5.43 -6.65 -18.30
N MET A 153 5.24 -5.33 -18.25
CA MET A 153 6.10 -4.45 -17.47
C MET A 153 6.05 -4.78 -15.98
N GLY A 154 4.84 -5.05 -15.46
CA GLY A 154 4.65 -5.55 -14.10
C GLY A 154 5.42 -6.86 -13.86
N TYR A 155 5.38 -7.79 -14.80
CA TYR A 155 6.11 -9.06 -14.69
C TYR A 155 7.64 -8.87 -14.70
N VAL A 156 8.16 -7.99 -15.55
CA VAL A 156 9.60 -7.64 -15.58
C VAL A 156 10.02 -7.02 -14.25
N LEU A 157 9.24 -6.07 -13.73
CA LEU A 157 9.53 -5.40 -12.46
C LEU A 157 9.45 -6.36 -11.28
N PHE A 158 8.51 -7.31 -11.29
CA PHE A 158 8.42 -8.37 -10.30
C PHE A 158 9.70 -9.24 -10.29
N LYS A 159 10.18 -9.68 -11.46
CA LYS A 159 11.44 -10.43 -11.56
C LYS A 159 12.65 -9.63 -11.10
N GLN A 160 12.68 -8.32 -11.36
CA GLN A 160 13.71 -7.44 -10.81
C GLN A 160 13.67 -7.44 -9.28
N ALA A 161 12.50 -7.30 -8.67
CA ALA A 161 12.34 -7.33 -7.21
C ALA A 161 12.82 -8.66 -6.60
N MET A 162 12.55 -9.79 -7.27
CA MET A 162 13.06 -11.10 -6.87
C MET A 162 14.58 -11.17 -6.88
N ARG A 163 15.23 -10.69 -7.96
CA ARG A 163 16.70 -10.65 -8.07
C ARG A 163 17.35 -9.79 -7.00
N GLN A 164 16.66 -8.74 -6.55
CA GLN A 164 17.08 -7.87 -5.45
C GLN A 164 16.78 -8.45 -4.06
N GLY A 165 16.18 -9.64 -3.98
CA GLY A 165 15.96 -10.36 -2.72
C GLY A 165 14.68 -9.99 -1.96
N PHE A 166 13.81 -9.14 -2.52
CA PHE A 166 12.59 -8.68 -1.83
C PHE A 166 11.55 -9.80 -1.59
N TYR A 167 11.61 -10.89 -2.35
CA TYR A 167 10.65 -12.00 -2.28
C TYR A 167 11.33 -13.36 -2.00
N SER A 168 12.40 -13.35 -1.18
CA SER A 168 13.19 -14.56 -0.85
C SER A 168 12.39 -15.67 -0.15
N ARG A 169 11.26 -15.34 0.49
CA ARG A 169 10.42 -16.31 1.22
C ARG A 169 9.43 -17.08 0.36
N LEU A 170 9.26 -16.75 -0.92
CA LEU A 170 8.25 -17.33 -1.81
C LEU A 170 8.24 -18.87 -1.81
N LEU A 171 9.42 -19.50 -1.76
CA LEU A 171 9.58 -20.96 -1.86
C LEU A 171 10.24 -21.59 -0.61
N HIS A 172 10.20 -20.92 0.55
CA HIS A 172 10.88 -21.43 1.75
C HIS A 172 10.33 -22.78 2.27
N LYS A 173 9.10 -23.15 1.87
CA LYS A 173 8.45 -24.44 2.14
C LYS A 173 8.61 -25.45 0.99
N GLY A 174 9.56 -25.23 0.10
CA GLY A 174 9.83 -26.05 -1.07
C GLY A 174 9.01 -25.64 -2.30
N ALA A 175 9.43 -26.12 -3.47
CA ALA A 175 8.94 -25.65 -4.76
C ALA A 175 7.46 -25.94 -5.06
N ARG A 176 6.80 -26.82 -4.27
CA ARG A 176 5.34 -27.10 -4.38
C ARG A 176 4.47 -26.16 -3.53
N ASN A 177 5.08 -25.33 -2.68
CA ASN A 177 4.39 -24.43 -1.78
C ASN A 177 4.81 -22.99 -2.08
N LEU A 178 3.93 -22.23 -2.70
CA LEU A 178 4.15 -20.81 -2.98
C LEU A 178 3.57 -19.96 -1.86
N ASP A 179 4.41 -19.23 -1.13
CA ASP A 179 3.97 -18.36 -0.04
C ASP A 179 3.91 -16.89 -0.45
N VAL A 180 2.69 -16.36 -0.58
CA VAL A 180 2.39 -14.99 -1.01
C VAL A 180 1.74 -14.13 0.08
N HIS A 181 1.73 -14.57 1.35
CA HIS A 181 0.91 -13.92 2.38
C HIS A 181 1.32 -12.48 2.76
N GLU A 182 2.60 -12.11 2.59
CA GLU A 182 3.11 -10.74 2.85
C GLU A 182 3.05 -9.85 1.59
N MET A 183 2.51 -10.37 0.49
CA MET A 183 2.46 -9.67 -0.79
C MET A 183 1.17 -8.87 -0.95
N SER A 184 1.22 -7.87 -1.82
CA SER A 184 0.00 -7.26 -2.34
C SER A 184 -0.68 -8.18 -3.37
N PRO A 185 -1.97 -7.97 -3.69
CA PRO A 185 -2.68 -8.80 -4.65
C PRO A 185 -2.01 -8.87 -6.03
N GLY A 186 -1.53 -7.75 -6.58
CA GLY A 186 -0.86 -7.78 -7.88
C GLY A 186 0.49 -8.48 -7.83
N ALA A 187 1.27 -8.27 -6.77
CA ALA A 187 2.53 -8.98 -6.60
C ALA A 187 2.31 -10.49 -6.40
N ALA A 188 1.29 -10.90 -5.64
CA ALA A 188 0.91 -12.30 -5.46
C ALA A 188 0.48 -12.95 -6.78
N VAL A 189 -0.32 -12.27 -7.60
CA VAL A 189 -0.71 -12.77 -8.93
C VAL A 189 0.50 -12.94 -9.84
N LEU A 190 1.44 -12.00 -9.84
CA LEU A 190 2.68 -12.11 -10.60
C LEU A 190 3.59 -13.24 -10.08
N ALA A 191 3.60 -13.48 -8.76
CA ALA A 191 4.29 -14.62 -8.17
C ALA A 191 3.67 -15.95 -8.59
N VAL A 192 2.33 -16.06 -8.61
CA VAL A 192 1.64 -17.27 -9.10
C VAL A 192 1.93 -17.48 -10.58
N ARG A 193 1.88 -16.41 -11.39
CA ARG A 193 2.27 -16.46 -12.81
C ARG A 193 3.67 -17.03 -12.98
N TRP A 194 4.66 -16.45 -12.29
CA TRP A 194 6.05 -16.89 -12.32
C TRP A 194 6.21 -18.35 -11.89
N TRP A 195 5.54 -18.73 -10.81
CA TRP A 195 5.61 -20.08 -10.26
C TRP A 195 5.07 -21.12 -11.25
N LEU A 196 3.92 -20.87 -11.86
CA LEU A 196 3.33 -21.75 -12.88
C LEU A 196 4.19 -21.84 -14.14
N SER A 197 4.84 -20.75 -14.56
CA SER A 197 5.58 -20.71 -15.84
C SER A 197 7.04 -21.14 -15.73
N GLU A 198 7.70 -20.88 -14.62
CA GLU A 198 9.16 -21.04 -14.48
C GLU A 198 9.56 -22.07 -13.42
N VAL A 199 8.76 -22.28 -12.38
CA VAL A 199 9.13 -23.18 -11.26
C VAL A 199 8.52 -24.56 -11.45
N LEU A 200 7.19 -24.66 -11.54
CA LEU A 200 6.51 -25.95 -11.59
C LEU A 200 6.93 -26.86 -12.76
N PRO A 201 7.17 -26.34 -13.98
CA PRO A 201 7.65 -27.18 -15.09
C PRO A 201 8.98 -27.88 -14.79
N THR A 202 9.81 -27.31 -13.91
CA THR A 202 11.11 -27.87 -13.52
C THR A 202 11.02 -28.94 -12.43
N VAL A 203 9.89 -29.01 -11.70
CA VAL A 203 9.76 -29.84 -10.48
C VAL A 203 8.71 -30.95 -10.62
N LEU A 204 7.66 -30.74 -11.41
CA LEU A 204 6.44 -31.56 -11.35
C LEU A 204 5.95 -32.10 -12.71
N GLY A 205 6.55 -31.70 -13.83
CA GLY A 205 5.95 -32.00 -15.13
C GLY A 205 4.53 -31.40 -15.21
N LYS A 206 3.50 -32.21 -15.47
CA LYS A 206 2.10 -31.76 -15.58
C LYS A 206 1.25 -31.99 -14.32
N ASP A 207 1.76 -32.65 -13.28
CA ASP A 207 0.94 -33.00 -12.11
C ASP A 207 0.93 -31.86 -11.07
N LEU A 208 -0.24 -31.27 -10.86
CA LEU A 208 -0.46 -30.14 -9.94
C LEU A 208 -1.20 -30.53 -8.66
N SER A 209 -1.53 -31.82 -8.48
CA SER A 209 -2.41 -32.33 -7.41
C SER A 209 -1.90 -32.12 -5.97
N LEU A 210 -0.63 -31.72 -5.81
CA LEU A 210 0.02 -31.48 -4.51
C LEU A 210 0.54 -30.04 -4.34
N CYS A 211 0.17 -29.14 -5.25
CA CYS A 211 0.58 -27.74 -5.22
C CYS A 211 -0.29 -26.90 -4.28
N ARG A 212 0.33 -26.01 -3.49
CA ARG A 212 -0.40 -25.13 -2.56
C ARG A 212 0.06 -23.68 -2.69
N VAL A 213 -0.89 -22.75 -2.64
CA VAL A 213 -0.62 -21.31 -2.57
C VAL A 213 -1.06 -20.80 -1.20
N ILE A 214 -0.12 -20.32 -0.41
CA ILE A 214 -0.33 -19.80 0.93
C ILE A 214 -0.57 -18.29 0.81
N THR A 215 -1.81 -17.88 1.02
CA THR A 215 -2.30 -16.50 0.92
C THR A 215 -2.46 -15.83 2.28
N GLY A 216 -2.47 -16.63 3.36
CA GLY A 216 -2.49 -16.18 4.74
C GLY A 216 -3.79 -15.50 5.19
N TRP A 217 -3.88 -15.22 6.49
CA TRP A 217 -5.07 -14.61 7.11
C TRP A 217 -5.08 -13.09 6.93
N GLY A 218 -5.34 -12.59 5.73
CA GLY A 218 -5.71 -11.19 5.40
C GLY A 218 -5.45 -10.10 6.46
N LYS A 219 -4.21 -9.94 6.95
CA LYS A 219 -3.87 -8.91 7.96
C LYS A 219 -3.86 -7.50 7.36
N SER A 220 -4.05 -7.38 6.05
CA SER A 220 -4.34 -6.15 5.31
C SER A 220 -5.81 -5.70 5.37
N ARG A 221 -6.72 -6.46 6.01
CA ARG A 221 -8.17 -6.16 6.16
C ARG A 221 -8.52 -4.75 6.67
N LYS A 222 -7.60 -3.98 7.25
CA LYS A 222 -7.87 -2.63 7.79
C LYS A 222 -7.52 -1.46 6.84
N ALA A 223 -6.82 -1.70 5.73
CA ALA A 223 -6.36 -0.62 4.84
C ALA A 223 -6.94 -0.70 3.41
N TRP A 224 -7.37 -1.88 2.98
CA TRP A 224 -7.83 -2.12 1.61
C TRP A 224 -9.25 -2.69 1.70
N ARG A 225 -10.27 -1.86 1.42
CA ARG A 225 -11.55 -2.43 0.98
C ARG A 225 -11.27 -3.05 -0.39
N ASP A 226 -11.62 -4.33 -0.54
CA ASP A 226 -11.69 -5.09 -1.81
C ASP A 226 -10.46 -5.83 -2.36
N SER A 227 -9.30 -5.83 -1.71
CA SER A 227 -8.11 -6.48 -2.30
C SER A 227 -7.64 -7.69 -1.49
N ASP A 228 -8.48 -8.73 -1.42
CA ASP A 228 -8.09 -10.02 -0.84
C ASP A 228 -7.09 -10.73 -1.77
N VAL A 229 -5.86 -10.93 -1.29
CA VAL A 229 -4.82 -11.70 -2.01
C VAL A 229 -5.38 -13.06 -2.43
N LYS A 230 -6.18 -13.70 -1.56
CA LYS A 230 -6.85 -14.96 -1.86
C LYS A 230 -7.81 -14.82 -3.04
N ALA A 231 -8.64 -13.78 -3.08
CA ALA A 231 -9.57 -13.55 -4.17
C ALA A 231 -8.84 -13.25 -5.49
N ALA A 232 -7.79 -12.44 -5.46
CA ALA A 232 -7.00 -12.10 -6.66
C ALA A 232 -6.30 -13.34 -7.23
N VAL A 233 -5.68 -14.16 -6.37
CA VAL A 233 -5.06 -15.43 -6.76
C VAL A 233 -6.10 -16.42 -7.29
N ALA A 234 -7.23 -16.58 -6.61
CA ALA A 234 -8.31 -17.48 -7.05
C ALA A 234 -8.86 -17.07 -8.42
N HIS A 235 -9.12 -15.78 -8.63
CA HIS A 235 -9.57 -15.25 -9.93
C HIS A 235 -8.53 -15.48 -11.03
N PHE A 236 -7.24 -15.27 -10.75
CA PHE A 236 -6.18 -15.51 -11.73
C PHE A 236 -6.06 -16.98 -12.14
N LEU A 237 -6.22 -17.90 -11.17
CA LEU A 237 -6.17 -19.34 -11.38
C LEU A 237 -7.41 -19.85 -12.13
N SER A 238 -8.61 -19.40 -11.74
CA SER A 238 -9.87 -19.81 -12.40
C SER A 238 -9.92 -19.36 -13.86
N ALA A 239 -9.43 -18.15 -14.16
CA ALA A 239 -9.30 -17.65 -15.54
C ALA A 239 -8.37 -18.50 -16.43
N ARG A 240 -7.57 -19.40 -15.84
CA ARG A 240 -6.68 -20.35 -16.54
C ARG A 240 -7.14 -21.80 -16.45
N GLY A 241 -8.37 -22.04 -15.96
CA GLY A 241 -8.97 -23.37 -15.88
C GLY A 241 -8.54 -24.19 -14.66
N PHE A 242 -7.89 -23.58 -13.67
CA PHE A 242 -7.58 -24.27 -12.41
C PHE A 242 -8.77 -24.26 -11.46
N VAL A 243 -9.09 -25.41 -10.88
CA VAL A 243 -10.08 -25.53 -9.80
C VAL A 243 -9.37 -25.25 -8.48
N THR A 244 -9.77 -24.20 -7.77
CA THR A 244 -9.21 -23.87 -6.45
C THR A 244 -10.15 -24.36 -5.36
N THR A 245 -9.74 -25.34 -4.56
CA THR A 245 -10.49 -25.73 -3.36
C THR A 245 -10.05 -24.87 -2.16
N SER A 246 -10.96 -24.68 -1.20
CA SER A 246 -10.67 -23.92 0.03
C SER A 246 -9.50 -24.50 0.85
N GLN A 247 -9.12 -25.76 0.61
CA GLN A 247 -7.99 -26.43 1.27
C GLN A 247 -6.63 -26.10 0.63
N GLU A 248 -6.60 -25.69 -0.64
CA GLU A 248 -5.38 -25.38 -1.41
C GLU A 248 -4.95 -23.91 -1.28
N LEU A 249 -5.90 -23.03 -0.93
CA LEU A 249 -5.69 -21.62 -0.62
C LEU A 249 -5.80 -21.38 0.90
N GLN A 250 -4.70 -21.62 1.62
CA GLN A 250 -4.57 -21.45 3.07
C GLN A 250 -4.02 -20.08 3.48
#